data_AF-A0A2W4YGY3-F1
#
_entry.id   AF-A0A2W4YGY3-F1
#
_cell.length_a   1.000
_cell.length_b   1.000
_cell.length_c   1.000
_cell.angle_alpha   90.00
_cell.angle_beta   90.00
_cell.angle_gamma   90.00
#
_symmetry.space_group_name_H-M   'P 1'
#
loop_
_entity.id
_entity.type
_entity.pdbx_description
1 polymer ?
#
loop_
_entity_poly.entity_id
_entity_poly.type
_entity_poly.pdbx_seq_one_letter_code
_entity_poly.pdbx_strand_id
1 'polypeptide(L)'
;MSKVAPTIDKILFERHVQAFVDFVEHKSGVKFGSFTFNPYFYQQEGYKHFVHHEGRAQLDFATWSESQIGSGVITHSVISALKVRENNLVSWRVIADISEAFKKPDLFQPLERILFDLYRCRADQQAFEALTNVVGQKYSLIAYLFFLKDRSKYLPIATRYFDQALGYLGADFQTSHRCSWDNYQTFLQLVAEVRTLLHEYLRCEVTLLDAHSFIWMLSKQMQDEGRLPSISGYQAMSPTEKDALSKARIGQGPWRDKLLRLWHGCAVMDFSEEALLTASHIKPWAKCNDQERLDVANGFPLSPALNACFDKGLISFTDEGRILISPSLLVSDVSIIGIHSELRLRRIDDHHKKYLAYHRKEVFRQANNFGAAD
;
A
#
# COMPACT_ATOMS: atom_id res chain seq x y z
N MET A 1 3.00 25.58 4.52
CA MET A 1 3.40 24.20 4.89
C MET A 1 2.77 23.27 3.88
N SER A 2 3.58 22.55 3.08
CA SER A 2 3.05 21.55 2.15
C SER A 2 2.36 20.46 2.97
N LYS A 3 1.07 20.23 2.73
CA LYS A 3 0.32 19.16 3.41
C LYS A 3 0.91 17.84 2.90
N VAL A 4 1.53 17.07 3.78
CA VAL A 4 2.06 15.73 3.43
C VAL A 4 0.90 14.92 2.86
N ALA A 5 1.11 14.28 1.71
CA ALA A 5 0.09 13.43 1.10
C ALA A 5 -0.26 12.27 2.05
N PRO A 6 -1.53 11.90 2.19
CA PRO A 6 -1.91 10.76 3.02
C PRO A 6 -1.28 9.47 2.46
N THR A 7 -0.89 8.57 3.35
CA THR A 7 -0.23 7.30 3.04
C THR A 7 -0.74 6.23 4.01
N ILE A 8 -0.55 4.96 3.63
CA ILE A 8 -0.91 3.82 4.46
C ILE A 8 0.19 3.55 5.49
N ASP A 9 -0.18 3.44 6.76
CA ASP A 9 0.74 3.04 7.81
C ASP A 9 1.04 1.53 7.67
N LYS A 10 2.29 1.20 7.35
CA LYS A 10 2.70 -0.19 7.07
C LYS A 10 2.52 -1.11 8.28
N ILE A 11 2.72 -0.63 9.50
CA ILE A 11 2.58 -1.43 10.71
C ILE A 11 1.10 -1.76 10.94
N LEU A 12 0.23 -0.76 10.80
CA LEU A 12 -1.21 -0.97 10.90
C LEU A 12 -1.71 -1.86 9.75
N PHE A 13 -1.23 -1.66 8.53
CA PHE A 13 -1.55 -2.51 7.39
C PHE A 13 -1.22 -3.98 7.68
N GLU A 14 0.01 -4.28 8.12
CA GLU A 14 0.45 -5.65 8.39
C GLU A 14 -0.40 -6.34 9.47
N ARG A 15 -0.77 -5.62 10.52
CA ARG A 15 -1.69 -6.13 11.55
C ARG A 15 -3.05 -6.49 10.96
N HIS A 16 -3.59 -5.65 10.10
CA HIS A 16 -4.90 -5.85 9.49
C HIS A 16 -4.91 -6.92 8.41
N VAL A 17 -3.88 -7.02 7.57
CA VAL A 17 -3.80 -8.08 6.55
C VAL A 17 -3.64 -9.45 7.19
N GLN A 18 -2.89 -9.58 8.29
CA GLN A 18 -2.81 -10.85 9.01
C GLN A 18 -4.18 -11.25 9.59
N ALA A 19 -4.85 -10.32 10.29
CA ALA A 19 -6.19 -10.56 10.82
C ALA A 19 -7.22 -10.86 9.71
N PHE A 20 -7.07 -10.24 8.54
CA PHE A 20 -7.90 -10.52 7.38
C PHE A 20 -7.68 -11.94 6.85
N VAL A 21 -6.43 -12.38 6.69
CA VAL A 21 -6.11 -13.74 6.26
C VAL A 21 -6.74 -14.74 7.23
N ASP A 22 -6.51 -14.58 8.54
CA ASP A 22 -7.07 -15.46 9.56
C ASP A 22 -8.61 -15.48 9.51
N PHE A 23 -9.23 -14.31 9.29
CA PHE A 23 -10.67 -14.17 9.15
C PHE A 23 -11.24 -14.92 7.95
N VAL A 24 -10.67 -14.73 6.75
CA VAL A 24 -11.18 -15.38 5.54
C VAL A 24 -10.87 -16.88 5.51
N GLU A 25 -9.75 -17.32 6.09
CA GLU A 25 -9.45 -18.73 6.29
C GLU A 25 -10.46 -19.39 7.23
N HIS A 26 -10.76 -18.74 8.36
CA HIS A 26 -11.76 -19.24 9.31
C HIS A 26 -13.15 -19.33 8.68
N LYS A 27 -13.55 -18.34 7.90
CA LYS A 27 -14.86 -18.30 7.22
C LYS A 27 -14.99 -19.33 6.11
N SER A 28 -13.92 -19.58 5.36
CA SER A 28 -13.94 -20.51 4.23
C SER A 28 -13.57 -21.94 4.60
N GLY A 29 -12.87 -22.16 5.71
CA GLY A 29 -12.26 -23.44 6.06
C GLY A 29 -11.06 -23.82 5.17
N VAL A 30 -10.57 -22.89 4.34
CA VAL A 30 -9.51 -23.12 3.35
C VAL A 30 -8.37 -22.12 3.57
N LYS A 31 -7.13 -22.57 3.38
CA LYS A 31 -5.96 -21.70 3.45
C LYS A 31 -5.98 -20.61 2.37
N PHE A 32 -5.54 -19.41 2.73
CA PHE A 32 -5.52 -18.29 1.81
C PHE A 32 -4.38 -18.47 0.80
N GLY A 33 -4.74 -18.70 -0.46
CA GLY A 33 -3.77 -18.71 -1.57
C GLY A 33 -3.79 -17.38 -2.35
N SER A 34 -4.98 -16.96 -2.78
CA SER A 34 -5.19 -15.68 -3.47
C SER A 34 -6.60 -15.17 -3.23
N PHE A 35 -6.85 -13.91 -3.58
CA PHE A 35 -8.19 -13.31 -3.56
C PHE A 35 -9.17 -14.07 -4.46
N THR A 36 -8.77 -14.36 -5.70
CA THR A 36 -9.62 -15.05 -6.69
C THR A 36 -10.03 -16.46 -6.26
N PHE A 37 -9.16 -17.19 -5.56
CA PHE A 37 -9.40 -18.59 -5.20
C PHE A 37 -9.93 -18.80 -3.79
N ASN A 38 -10.00 -17.75 -2.94
CA ASN A 38 -10.60 -17.90 -1.62
C ASN A 38 -12.14 -17.94 -1.73
N PRO A 39 -12.80 -19.05 -1.32
CA PRO A 39 -14.25 -19.22 -1.53
C PRO A 39 -15.11 -18.16 -0.84
N TYR A 40 -14.75 -17.78 0.39
CA TYR A 40 -15.49 -16.79 1.15
C TYR A 40 -15.34 -15.40 0.52
N PHE A 41 -14.11 -15.00 0.17
CA PHE A 41 -13.87 -13.73 -0.51
C PHE A 41 -14.63 -13.65 -1.84
N TYR A 42 -14.56 -14.70 -2.66
CA TYR A 42 -15.25 -14.74 -3.96
C TYR A 42 -16.77 -14.63 -3.78
N GLN A 43 -17.35 -15.34 -2.82
CA GLN A 43 -18.78 -15.28 -2.55
C GLN A 43 -19.24 -13.88 -2.10
N GLN A 44 -18.44 -13.20 -1.28
CA GLN A 44 -18.81 -11.89 -0.73
C GLN A 44 -18.53 -10.74 -1.71
N GLU A 45 -17.40 -10.77 -2.42
CA GLU A 45 -16.90 -9.61 -3.18
C GLU A 45 -16.81 -9.86 -4.70
N GLY A 46 -17.00 -11.10 -5.15
CA GLY A 46 -16.92 -11.48 -6.56
C GLY A 46 -17.99 -10.81 -7.44
N TYR A 47 -19.15 -10.44 -6.87
CA TYR A 47 -20.24 -9.78 -7.59
C TYR A 47 -19.81 -8.48 -8.29
N LYS A 48 -18.77 -7.78 -7.78
CA LYS A 48 -18.26 -6.54 -8.39
C LYS A 48 -17.73 -6.77 -9.81
N HIS A 49 -17.15 -7.94 -10.07
CA HIS A 49 -16.68 -8.30 -11.40
C HIS A 49 -17.84 -8.50 -12.37
N PHE A 50 -18.90 -9.18 -11.90
CA PHE A 50 -20.13 -9.38 -12.66
C PHE A 50 -20.83 -8.05 -12.95
N VAL A 51 -21.07 -7.23 -11.93
CA VAL A 51 -21.72 -5.91 -12.06
C VAL A 51 -20.96 -5.01 -13.03
N HIS A 52 -19.63 -5.01 -13.00
CA HIS A 52 -18.84 -4.26 -13.97
C HIS A 52 -18.98 -4.80 -15.40
N HIS A 53 -18.88 -6.13 -15.57
CA HIS A 53 -18.97 -6.77 -16.88
C HIS A 53 -20.32 -6.47 -17.54
N GLU A 54 -21.41 -6.76 -16.83
CA GLU A 54 -22.77 -6.51 -17.30
C GLU A 54 -23.04 -5.02 -17.49
N GLY A 55 -22.64 -4.17 -16.54
CA GLY A 55 -22.82 -2.72 -16.65
C GLY A 55 -22.14 -2.15 -17.89
N ARG A 56 -20.93 -2.62 -18.19
CA ARG A 56 -20.21 -2.21 -19.39
C ARG A 56 -20.86 -2.73 -20.68
N ALA A 57 -21.42 -3.95 -20.65
CA ALA A 57 -22.18 -4.49 -21.78
C ALA A 57 -23.46 -3.68 -22.05
N GLN A 58 -24.15 -3.21 -20.99
CA GLN A 58 -25.32 -2.33 -21.13
C GLN A 58 -24.97 -0.93 -21.65
N LEU A 59 -23.79 -0.41 -21.28
CA LEU A 59 -23.32 0.88 -21.81
C LEU A 59 -23.09 0.81 -23.32
N ASP A 60 -22.40 -0.25 -23.77
CA ASP A 60 -21.98 -0.44 -25.18
C ASP A 60 -21.42 0.85 -25.83
N PHE A 61 -20.69 1.65 -25.04
CA PHE A 61 -20.25 2.97 -25.48
C PHE A 61 -19.26 2.94 -26.65
N ALA A 62 -18.77 1.75 -27.04
CA ALA A 62 -17.98 1.58 -28.25
C ALA A 62 -18.78 1.94 -29.51
N THR A 63 -20.10 1.75 -29.51
CA THR A 63 -21.00 1.98 -30.65
C THR A 63 -21.57 3.40 -30.71
N TRP A 64 -21.32 4.24 -29.69
CA TRP A 64 -21.87 5.58 -29.63
C TRP A 64 -21.25 6.54 -30.66
N SER A 65 -22.07 7.42 -31.22
CA SER A 65 -21.67 8.50 -32.13
C SER A 65 -22.18 9.87 -31.68
N GLU A 66 -21.54 10.95 -32.14
CA GLU A 66 -21.96 12.31 -31.78
C GLU A 66 -23.39 12.65 -32.20
N SER A 67 -23.90 12.03 -33.27
CA SER A 67 -25.27 12.25 -33.74
C SER A 67 -26.34 11.71 -32.79
N GLN A 68 -25.96 10.86 -31.83
CA GLN A 68 -26.88 10.30 -30.82
C GLN A 68 -27.01 11.20 -29.58
N ILE A 69 -26.21 12.27 -29.47
CA ILE A 69 -26.28 13.19 -28.34
C ILE A 69 -27.58 13.99 -28.41
N GLY A 70 -28.42 13.85 -27.39
CA GLY A 70 -29.77 14.41 -27.32
C GLY A 70 -30.86 13.48 -27.86
N SER A 71 -30.53 12.23 -28.21
CA SER A 71 -31.51 11.25 -28.71
C SER A 71 -32.08 10.35 -27.60
N GLY A 72 -31.47 10.32 -26.41
CA GLY A 72 -31.87 9.45 -25.30
C GLY A 72 -31.21 8.08 -25.27
N VAL A 73 -30.44 7.74 -26.30
CA VAL A 73 -29.77 6.42 -26.39
C VAL A 73 -28.72 6.29 -25.27
N ILE A 74 -27.92 7.34 -25.05
CA ILE A 74 -26.82 7.33 -24.08
C ILE A 74 -27.38 7.25 -22.65
N THR A 75 -28.35 8.10 -22.33
CA THR A 75 -29.01 8.09 -21.01
C THR A 75 -29.71 6.77 -20.74
N HIS A 76 -30.37 6.18 -21.75
CA HIS A 76 -30.98 4.85 -21.63
C HIS A 76 -29.94 3.77 -21.30
N SER A 77 -28.85 3.69 -22.06
CA SER A 77 -27.75 2.74 -21.81
C SER A 77 -27.15 2.91 -20.41
N VAL A 78 -26.96 4.15 -19.95
CA VAL A 78 -26.45 4.43 -18.59
C VAL A 78 -27.44 3.99 -17.51
N ILE A 79 -28.75 4.26 -17.67
CA ILE A 79 -29.76 3.78 -16.72
C ILE A 79 -29.79 2.25 -16.68
N SER A 80 -29.71 1.58 -17.82
CA SER A 80 -29.66 0.12 -17.91
C SER A 80 -28.43 -0.44 -17.21
N ALA A 81 -27.27 0.18 -17.38
CA ALA A 81 -26.04 -0.19 -16.68
C ALA A 81 -26.14 -0.01 -15.16
N LEU A 82 -26.80 1.04 -14.68
CA LEU A 82 -27.03 1.27 -13.25
C LEU A 82 -27.97 0.22 -12.63
N LYS A 83 -28.94 -0.28 -13.42
CA LYS A 83 -29.98 -1.24 -12.99
C LYS A 83 -29.59 -2.71 -13.15
N VAL A 84 -28.32 -3.00 -13.45
CA VAL A 84 -27.80 -4.36 -13.49
C VAL A 84 -28.13 -5.10 -12.18
N ARG A 85 -28.52 -6.37 -12.33
CA ARG A 85 -28.89 -7.23 -11.21
C ARG A 85 -27.76 -7.31 -10.19
N GLU A 86 -28.13 -7.34 -8.90
CA GLU A 86 -27.19 -7.45 -7.78
C GLU A 86 -26.20 -6.27 -7.64
N ASN A 87 -26.45 -5.16 -8.33
CA ASN A 87 -25.68 -3.93 -8.14
C ASN A 87 -26.03 -3.26 -6.80
N ASN A 88 -25.17 -3.47 -5.80
CA ASN A 88 -25.23 -2.80 -4.49
C ASN A 88 -24.19 -1.66 -4.35
N LEU A 89 -23.42 -1.36 -5.41
CA LEU A 89 -22.37 -0.34 -5.39
C LEU A 89 -22.94 1.08 -5.45
N VAL A 90 -24.17 1.22 -5.96
CA VAL A 90 -24.92 2.47 -5.99
C VAL A 90 -26.31 2.23 -5.40
N SER A 91 -26.77 3.15 -4.54
CA SER A 91 -28.09 3.05 -3.92
C SER A 91 -29.21 3.21 -4.95
N TRP A 92 -30.25 2.39 -4.88
CA TRP A 92 -31.46 2.50 -5.71
C TRP A 92 -32.11 3.89 -5.66
N ARG A 93 -32.01 4.60 -4.51
CA ARG A 93 -32.52 5.98 -4.37
C ARG A 93 -31.77 6.94 -5.27
N VAL A 94 -30.44 6.79 -5.32
CA VAL A 94 -29.58 7.61 -6.19
C VAL A 94 -29.91 7.32 -7.65
N ILE A 95 -30.09 6.06 -8.02
CA ILE A 95 -30.49 5.66 -9.38
C ILE A 95 -31.85 6.28 -9.75
N ALA A 96 -32.82 6.29 -8.83
CA ALA A 96 -34.12 6.91 -9.04
C ALA A 96 -34.01 8.43 -9.22
N ASP A 97 -33.28 9.13 -8.34
CA ASP A 97 -33.04 10.57 -8.43
C ASP A 97 -32.48 10.98 -9.80
N ILE A 98 -31.51 10.21 -10.30
CA ILE A 98 -30.85 10.47 -11.57
C ILE A 98 -31.75 10.12 -12.75
N SER A 99 -32.49 9.01 -12.66
CA SER A 99 -33.45 8.63 -13.69
C SER A 99 -34.50 9.73 -13.90
N GLU A 100 -34.91 10.43 -12.83
CA GLU A 100 -35.77 11.60 -12.93
C GLU A 100 -35.05 12.83 -13.46
N ALA A 101 -33.79 13.07 -13.06
CA ALA A 101 -32.98 14.15 -13.62
C ALA A 101 -32.79 14.00 -15.14
N PHE A 102 -32.65 12.76 -15.64
CA PHE A 102 -32.50 12.43 -17.05
C PHE A 102 -33.77 12.72 -17.87
N LYS A 103 -34.92 12.96 -17.24
CA LYS A 103 -36.16 13.33 -17.93
C LYS A 103 -36.36 14.84 -18.09
N LYS A 104 -35.49 15.67 -17.48
CA LYS A 104 -35.60 17.13 -17.54
C LYS A 104 -35.15 17.66 -18.91
N PRO A 105 -36.04 18.31 -19.69
CA PRO A 105 -35.73 18.73 -21.06
C PRO A 105 -34.46 19.59 -21.17
N ASP A 106 -34.29 20.55 -20.25
CA ASP A 106 -33.18 21.52 -20.28
C ASP A 106 -31.81 20.90 -19.94
N LEU A 107 -31.80 19.74 -19.29
CA LEU A 107 -30.57 19.06 -18.85
C LEU A 107 -30.21 17.86 -19.72
N PHE A 108 -31.13 17.42 -20.59
CA PHE A 108 -31.02 16.16 -21.31
C PHE A 108 -29.82 16.11 -22.26
N GLN A 109 -29.76 17.04 -23.21
CA GLN A 109 -28.67 17.08 -24.20
C GLN A 109 -27.29 17.40 -23.58
N PRO A 110 -27.16 18.38 -22.65
CA PRO A 110 -25.90 18.62 -21.95
C PRO A 110 -25.38 17.39 -21.18
N LEU A 111 -26.29 16.64 -20.56
CA LEU A 111 -25.93 15.46 -19.80
C LEU A 111 -25.49 14.29 -20.68
N GLU A 112 -26.15 14.06 -21.81
CA GLU A 112 -25.69 13.08 -22.80
C GLU A 112 -24.32 13.44 -23.37
N ARG A 113 -24.03 14.73 -23.59
CA ARG A 113 -22.68 15.19 -23.97
C ARG A 113 -21.66 14.83 -22.89
N ILE A 114 -21.93 15.13 -21.63
CA ILE A 114 -21.02 14.82 -20.51
C ILE A 114 -20.76 13.30 -20.41
N LEU A 115 -21.81 12.49 -20.53
CA LEU A 115 -21.69 11.02 -20.50
C LEU A 115 -20.94 10.50 -21.73
N PHE A 116 -21.19 11.04 -22.91
CA PHE A 116 -20.42 10.72 -24.11
C PHE A 116 -18.94 11.01 -23.91
N ASP A 117 -18.60 12.21 -23.43
CA ASP A 117 -17.21 12.62 -23.20
C ASP A 117 -16.53 11.77 -22.13
N LEU A 118 -17.26 11.37 -21.07
CA LEU A 118 -16.75 10.43 -20.08
C LEU A 118 -16.28 9.12 -20.73
N TYR A 119 -17.06 8.52 -21.63
CA TYR A 119 -16.75 7.18 -22.15
C TYR A 119 -15.98 7.17 -23.49
N ARG A 120 -16.09 8.23 -24.30
CA ARG A 120 -15.46 8.33 -25.62
C ARG A 120 -14.23 9.23 -25.64
N CYS A 121 -14.11 10.18 -24.72
CA CYS A 121 -13.04 11.16 -24.68
C CYS A 121 -12.06 10.89 -23.52
N ARG A 122 -10.84 11.43 -23.62
CA ARG A 122 -9.79 11.36 -22.56
C ARG A 122 -9.80 12.63 -21.69
N ALA A 123 -10.97 13.01 -21.17
CA ALA A 123 -11.19 14.25 -20.41
C ALA A 123 -11.79 13.97 -19.03
N ASP A 124 -11.09 13.14 -18.24
CA ASP A 124 -11.63 12.48 -17.04
C ASP A 124 -11.94 13.48 -15.93
N GLN A 125 -11.06 14.44 -15.67
CA GLN A 125 -11.31 15.50 -14.69
C GLN A 125 -12.51 16.36 -15.08
N GLN A 126 -12.55 16.83 -16.33
CA GLN A 126 -13.63 17.68 -16.83
C GLN A 126 -14.98 16.96 -16.77
N ALA A 127 -15.01 15.67 -17.13
CA ALA A 127 -16.21 14.85 -17.03
C ALA A 127 -16.67 14.68 -15.57
N PHE A 128 -15.73 14.47 -14.64
CA PHE A 128 -16.05 14.34 -13.21
C PHE A 128 -16.66 15.64 -12.65
N GLU A 129 -16.04 16.78 -12.94
CA GLU A 129 -16.50 18.11 -12.52
C GLU A 129 -17.86 18.44 -13.14
N ALA A 130 -18.04 18.19 -14.43
CA ALA A 130 -19.30 18.41 -15.13
C ALA A 130 -20.43 17.52 -14.58
N LEU A 131 -20.16 16.24 -14.31
CA LEU A 131 -21.13 15.36 -13.64
C LEU A 131 -21.49 15.89 -12.26
N THR A 132 -20.52 16.28 -11.46
CA THR A 132 -20.76 16.83 -10.11
C THR A 132 -21.67 18.07 -10.15
N ASN A 133 -21.51 18.92 -11.17
CA ASN A 133 -22.35 20.11 -11.35
C ASN A 133 -23.80 19.76 -11.73
N VAL A 134 -24.02 18.69 -12.52
CA VAL A 134 -25.36 18.33 -13.01
C VAL A 134 -26.12 17.42 -12.05
N VAL A 135 -25.47 16.37 -11.53
CA VAL A 135 -26.12 15.38 -10.64
C VAL A 135 -25.90 15.66 -9.15
N GLY A 136 -25.15 16.72 -8.84
CA GLY A 136 -24.74 17.08 -7.49
C GLY A 136 -23.58 16.22 -6.97
N GLN A 137 -23.24 16.40 -5.68
CA GLN A 137 -22.15 15.70 -5.00
C GLN A 137 -22.47 14.22 -4.66
N LYS A 138 -23.06 13.48 -5.61
CA LYS A 138 -23.42 12.07 -5.49
C LYS A 138 -22.18 11.20 -5.75
N TYR A 139 -21.21 11.26 -4.84
CA TYR A 139 -19.86 10.71 -5.02
C TYR A 139 -19.85 9.22 -5.43
N SER A 140 -20.66 8.39 -4.77
CA SER A 140 -20.72 6.95 -5.07
C SER A 140 -21.21 6.65 -6.49
N LEU A 141 -22.16 7.44 -7.01
CA LEU A 141 -22.59 7.33 -8.40
C LEU A 141 -21.45 7.69 -9.35
N ILE A 142 -20.85 8.87 -9.17
CA ILE A 142 -19.84 9.37 -10.11
C ILE A 142 -18.67 8.39 -10.16
N ALA A 143 -18.18 7.95 -8.99
CA ALA A 143 -17.15 6.92 -8.91
C ALA A 143 -17.57 5.59 -9.58
N TYR A 144 -18.83 5.19 -9.48
CA TYR A 144 -19.34 3.99 -10.16
C TYR A 144 -19.36 4.13 -11.69
N LEU A 145 -19.72 5.29 -12.24
CA LEU A 145 -19.65 5.54 -13.69
C LEU A 145 -18.19 5.44 -14.19
N PHE A 146 -17.25 5.98 -13.43
CA PHE A 146 -15.82 5.84 -13.70
C PHE A 146 -15.35 4.37 -13.56
N PHE A 147 -15.85 3.64 -12.57
CA PHE A 147 -15.58 2.21 -12.43
C PHE A 147 -16.01 1.43 -13.68
N LEU A 148 -17.20 1.70 -14.24
CA LEU A 148 -17.65 1.09 -15.50
C LEU A 148 -16.79 1.47 -16.71
N LYS A 149 -16.19 2.68 -16.70
CA LYS A 149 -15.26 3.16 -17.73
C LYS A 149 -13.98 2.33 -17.77
N ASP A 150 -13.36 2.08 -16.62
CA ASP A 150 -12.11 1.30 -16.53
C ASP A 150 -11.83 0.84 -15.09
N ARG A 151 -12.26 -0.37 -14.72
CA ARG A 151 -11.98 -0.94 -13.39
C ARG A 151 -10.50 -1.14 -13.03
N SER A 152 -9.59 -1.04 -14.01
CA SER A 152 -8.14 -1.11 -13.72
C SER A 152 -7.60 0.21 -13.18
N LYS A 153 -8.36 1.31 -13.34
CA LYS A 153 -7.99 2.67 -12.93
C LYS A 153 -8.93 3.26 -11.90
N TYR A 154 -10.21 2.97 -12.03
CA TYR A 154 -11.28 3.59 -11.25
C TYR A 154 -12.00 2.56 -10.41
N LEU A 155 -12.47 2.97 -9.24
CA LEU A 155 -13.11 2.11 -8.26
C LEU A 155 -14.36 2.78 -7.70
N PRO A 156 -15.39 2.01 -7.32
CA PRO A 156 -16.54 2.55 -6.61
C PRO A 156 -16.11 3.05 -5.23
N ILE A 157 -16.95 3.90 -4.61
CA ILE A 157 -16.65 4.45 -3.29
C ILE A 157 -17.90 4.48 -2.42
N ALA A 158 -17.80 3.87 -1.24
CA ALA A 158 -18.80 3.95 -0.19
C ALA A 158 -18.22 4.77 0.97
N THR A 159 -18.37 6.10 0.89
CA THR A 159 -17.52 7.06 1.62
C THR A 159 -17.35 6.75 3.10
N ARG A 160 -18.45 6.48 3.83
CA ARG A 160 -18.40 6.17 5.26
C ARG A 160 -17.54 4.94 5.58
N TYR A 161 -17.67 3.87 4.80
CA TYR A 161 -16.93 2.62 5.02
C TYR A 161 -15.46 2.78 4.69
N PHE A 162 -15.15 3.49 3.59
CA PHE A 162 -13.77 3.76 3.21
C PHE A 162 -13.06 4.73 4.15
N ASP A 163 -13.74 5.75 4.67
CA ASP A 163 -13.18 6.64 5.68
C ASP A 163 -12.80 5.87 6.95
N GLN A 164 -13.66 4.96 7.41
CA GLN A 164 -13.37 4.11 8.57
C GLN A 164 -12.20 3.15 8.29
N ALA A 165 -12.24 2.44 7.17
CA ALA A 165 -11.23 1.45 6.83
C ALA A 165 -9.84 2.07 6.60
N LEU A 166 -9.77 3.21 5.90
CA LEU A 166 -8.52 3.94 5.71
C LEU A 166 -7.99 4.50 7.04
N GLY A 167 -8.88 4.88 7.96
CA GLY A 167 -8.51 5.21 9.34
C GLY A 167 -7.87 4.04 10.09
N TYR A 168 -8.38 2.82 9.94
CA TYR A 168 -7.75 1.61 10.51
C TYR A 168 -6.36 1.34 9.93
N LEU A 169 -6.15 1.72 8.68
CA LEU A 169 -4.87 1.63 7.98
C LEU A 169 -3.96 2.86 8.23
N GLY A 170 -4.35 3.78 9.12
CA GLY A 170 -3.55 4.92 9.52
C GLY A 170 -3.51 6.09 8.55
N ALA A 171 -4.32 6.08 7.49
CA ALA A 171 -4.37 7.18 6.53
C ALA A 171 -5.22 8.35 7.06
N ASP A 172 -4.63 9.53 7.14
CA ASP A 172 -5.34 10.79 7.43
C ASP A 172 -6.07 11.30 6.17
N PHE A 173 -7.19 10.65 5.85
CA PHE A 173 -7.94 10.93 4.63
C PHE A 173 -9.44 10.74 4.82
N GLN A 174 -10.22 11.61 4.18
CA GLN A 174 -11.68 11.60 4.25
C GLN A 174 -12.30 11.87 2.88
N THR A 175 -13.31 11.09 2.55
CA THR A 175 -14.08 11.12 1.30
C THR A 175 -15.50 11.63 1.52
N SER A 176 -16.07 11.41 2.72
CA SER A 176 -17.40 11.92 3.07
C SER A 176 -17.44 13.45 3.00
N HIS A 177 -18.43 13.98 2.29
CA HIS A 177 -18.59 15.43 2.04
C HIS A 177 -17.42 16.09 1.29
N ARG A 178 -16.56 15.31 0.62
CA ARG A 178 -15.37 15.79 -0.12
C ARG A 178 -15.39 15.39 -1.59
N CYS A 179 -16.58 15.29 -2.20
CA CYS A 179 -16.75 14.89 -3.61
C CYS A 179 -16.05 15.88 -4.55
N SER A 180 -14.88 15.49 -5.07
CA SER A 180 -14.06 16.25 -6.01
C SER A 180 -13.11 15.30 -6.73
N TRP A 181 -12.62 15.72 -7.91
CA TRP A 181 -11.67 14.94 -8.67
C TRP A 181 -10.37 14.65 -7.88
N ASP A 182 -9.78 15.68 -7.26
CA ASP A 182 -8.53 15.54 -6.50
C ASP A 182 -8.68 14.59 -5.30
N ASN A 183 -9.82 14.65 -4.59
CA ASN A 183 -10.11 13.71 -3.52
C ASN A 183 -10.26 12.29 -4.07
N TYR A 184 -10.90 12.11 -5.22
CA TYR A 184 -11.08 10.80 -5.83
C TYR A 184 -9.76 10.19 -6.30
N GLN A 185 -8.86 11.01 -6.87
CA GLN A 185 -7.51 10.57 -7.22
C GLN A 185 -6.71 10.15 -5.98
N THR A 186 -6.79 10.92 -4.90
CA THR A 186 -6.13 10.59 -3.63
C THR A 186 -6.65 9.26 -3.07
N PHE A 187 -7.97 9.04 -3.12
CA PHE A 187 -8.59 7.77 -2.76
C PHE A 187 -8.02 6.61 -3.58
N LEU A 188 -7.99 6.72 -4.91
CA LEU A 188 -7.46 5.68 -5.80
C LEU A 188 -5.97 5.41 -5.54
N GLN A 189 -5.19 6.45 -5.22
CA GLN A 189 -3.79 6.33 -4.88
C GLN A 189 -3.57 5.53 -3.58
N LEU A 190 -4.37 5.79 -2.56
CA LEU A 190 -4.34 5.01 -1.31
C LEU A 190 -4.72 3.54 -1.56
N VAL A 191 -5.74 3.27 -2.39
CA VAL A 191 -6.09 1.88 -2.73
C VAL A 191 -4.98 1.20 -3.53
N ALA A 192 -4.31 1.93 -4.44
CA ALA A 192 -3.17 1.41 -5.20
C ALA A 192 -1.96 1.13 -4.30
N GLU A 193 -1.74 1.94 -3.26
CA GLU A 193 -0.73 1.69 -2.22
C GLU A 193 -1.05 0.40 -1.45
N VAL A 194 -2.30 0.23 -1.00
CA VAL A 194 -2.75 -1.01 -0.35
C VAL A 194 -2.56 -2.23 -1.27
N ARG A 195 -2.87 -2.11 -2.57
CA ARG A 195 -2.63 -3.19 -3.54
C ARG A 195 -1.16 -3.61 -3.57
N THR A 196 -0.24 -2.65 -3.62
CA THR A 196 1.21 -2.91 -3.61
C THR A 196 1.62 -3.62 -2.32
N LEU A 197 1.16 -3.12 -1.16
CA LEU A 197 1.46 -3.73 0.13
C LEU A 197 0.88 -5.15 0.26
N LEU A 198 -0.33 -5.40 -0.23
CA LEU A 198 -0.93 -6.74 -0.27
C LEU A 198 -0.13 -7.69 -1.15
N HIS A 199 0.28 -7.25 -2.34
CA HIS A 199 1.12 -8.06 -3.24
C HIS A 199 2.46 -8.42 -2.58
N GLU A 200 3.09 -7.47 -1.90
CA GLU A 200 4.35 -7.68 -1.18
C GLU A 200 4.19 -8.62 0.02
N TYR A 201 3.12 -8.48 0.79
CA TYR A 201 2.88 -9.27 2.00
C TYR A 201 2.44 -10.70 1.66
N LEU A 202 1.46 -10.85 0.78
CA LEU A 202 0.82 -12.13 0.47
C LEU A 202 1.54 -12.92 -0.63
N ARG A 203 2.42 -12.28 -1.41
CA ARG A 203 3.18 -12.90 -2.51
C ARG A 203 2.28 -13.54 -3.58
N CYS A 204 1.11 -12.94 -3.80
CA CYS A 204 0.18 -13.33 -4.85
C CYS A 204 -0.20 -12.13 -5.72
N GLU A 205 -0.78 -12.38 -6.89
CA GLU A 205 -1.32 -11.29 -7.72
C GLU A 205 -2.51 -10.62 -7.01
N VAL A 206 -2.50 -9.29 -7.00
CA VAL A 206 -3.53 -8.47 -6.37
C VAL A 206 -3.96 -7.40 -7.35
N THR A 207 -5.22 -7.42 -7.77
CA THR A 207 -5.80 -6.38 -8.61
C THR A 207 -6.16 -5.15 -7.78
N LEU A 208 -6.41 -4.02 -8.45
CA LEU A 208 -6.90 -2.83 -7.77
C LEU A 208 -8.27 -3.07 -7.09
N LEU A 209 -9.11 -3.93 -7.70
CA LEU A 209 -10.41 -4.30 -7.15
C LEU A 209 -10.30 -5.22 -5.93
N ASP A 210 -9.30 -6.11 -5.89
CA ASP A 210 -9.01 -6.93 -4.70
C ASP A 210 -8.63 -6.05 -3.51
N ALA A 211 -7.74 -5.08 -3.71
CA ALA A 211 -7.36 -4.12 -2.68
C ALA A 211 -8.57 -3.29 -2.19
N HIS A 212 -9.40 -2.81 -3.12
CA HIS A 212 -10.65 -2.13 -2.77
C HIS A 212 -11.57 -3.03 -1.92
N SER A 213 -11.73 -4.29 -2.30
CA SER A 213 -12.56 -5.27 -1.57
C SER A 213 -11.99 -5.61 -0.20
N PHE A 214 -10.67 -5.77 -0.07
CA PHE A 214 -9.99 -5.90 1.22
C PHE A 214 -10.31 -4.72 2.15
N ILE A 215 -10.11 -3.48 1.69
CA ILE A 215 -10.40 -2.26 2.49
C ILE A 215 -11.87 -2.22 2.89
N TRP A 216 -12.78 -2.53 1.96
CA TRP A 216 -14.21 -2.56 2.25
C TRP A 216 -14.55 -3.61 3.33
N MET A 217 -13.97 -4.81 3.24
CA MET A 217 -14.21 -5.89 4.21
C MET A 217 -13.72 -5.54 5.62
N LEU A 218 -12.65 -4.76 5.77
CA LEU A 218 -12.19 -4.29 7.08
C LEU A 218 -13.32 -3.59 7.84
N SER A 219 -13.97 -2.60 7.20
CA SER A 219 -15.02 -1.81 7.85
C SER A 219 -16.40 -2.47 7.81
N LYS A 220 -16.76 -3.18 6.74
CA LYS A 220 -18.13 -3.70 6.59
C LYS A 220 -18.36 -5.09 7.16
N GLN A 221 -17.32 -5.92 7.24
CA GLN A 221 -17.44 -7.29 7.72
C GLN A 221 -16.64 -7.49 9.01
N MET A 222 -15.33 -7.26 8.98
CA MET A 222 -14.46 -7.56 10.11
C MET A 222 -14.77 -6.68 11.33
N GLN A 223 -15.08 -5.40 11.12
CA GLN A 223 -15.54 -4.52 12.20
C GLN A 223 -16.87 -5.02 12.81
N ASP A 224 -17.86 -5.31 11.95
CA ASP A 224 -19.20 -5.75 12.37
C ASP A 224 -19.13 -7.06 13.17
N GLU A 225 -18.12 -7.91 12.90
CA GLU A 225 -17.87 -9.16 13.60
C GLU A 225 -16.84 -9.07 14.75
N GLY A 226 -16.32 -7.89 15.06
CA GLY A 226 -15.32 -7.70 16.12
C GLY A 226 -13.98 -8.41 15.85
N ARG A 227 -13.60 -8.55 14.58
CA ARG A 227 -12.38 -9.24 14.12
C ARG A 227 -11.24 -8.29 13.76
N LEU A 228 -11.44 -6.99 13.89
CA LEU A 228 -10.37 -6.02 13.70
C LEU A 228 -9.42 -5.98 14.91
N PRO A 229 -8.09 -5.96 14.67
CA PRO A 229 -7.13 -5.77 15.75
C PRO A 229 -7.27 -4.37 16.35
N SER A 230 -7.09 -4.26 17.67
CA SER A 230 -7.06 -2.95 18.33
C SER A 230 -5.82 -2.15 17.92
N ILE A 231 -6.03 -0.88 17.58
CA ILE A 231 -4.97 0.07 17.25
C ILE A 231 -4.69 1.09 18.35
N SER A 232 -5.44 1.07 19.47
CA SER A 232 -5.33 2.08 20.53
C SER A 232 -3.92 2.16 21.11
N GLY A 233 -3.29 1.00 21.35
CA GLY A 233 -1.91 0.92 21.83
C GLY A 233 -0.92 1.54 20.84
N TYR A 234 -1.13 1.37 19.53
CA TYR A 234 -0.27 1.97 18.50
C TYR A 234 -0.50 3.48 18.39
N GLN A 235 -1.76 3.93 18.46
CA GLN A 235 -2.09 5.35 18.41
C GLN A 235 -1.51 6.13 19.59
N ALA A 236 -1.45 5.51 20.77
CA ALA A 236 -0.87 6.09 21.98
C ALA A 236 0.68 6.18 21.96
N MET A 237 1.37 5.49 21.05
CA MET A 237 2.82 5.55 20.94
C MET A 237 3.31 6.93 20.46
N SER A 238 4.39 7.40 21.07
CA SER A 238 5.15 8.56 20.61
C SER A 238 5.74 8.34 19.21
N PRO A 239 6.08 9.42 18.47
CA PRO A 239 6.75 9.29 17.18
C PRO A 239 8.04 8.45 17.24
N THR A 240 8.81 8.58 18.33
CA THR A 240 10.05 7.82 18.54
C THR A 240 9.78 6.32 18.74
N GLU A 241 8.72 5.97 19.46
CA GLU A 241 8.31 4.57 19.63
C GLU A 241 7.80 3.95 18.34
N LYS A 242 7.04 4.71 17.53
CA LYS A 242 6.59 4.29 16.20
C LYS A 242 7.77 4.09 15.23
N ASP A 243 8.76 5.00 15.27
CA ASP A 243 10.00 4.86 14.51
C ASP A 243 10.83 3.66 14.97
N ALA A 244 10.94 3.44 16.29
CA ALA A 244 11.61 2.26 16.84
C ALA A 244 10.90 0.96 16.44
N LEU A 245 9.56 0.92 16.47
CA LEU A 245 8.77 -0.23 16.03
C LEU A 245 8.93 -0.48 14.53
N SER A 246 8.97 0.59 13.72
CA SER A 246 9.24 0.52 12.29
C SER A 246 10.63 -0.07 12.04
N LYS A 247 11.66 0.42 12.73
CA LYS A 247 13.05 -0.08 12.67
C LYS A 247 13.20 -1.52 13.15
N ALA A 248 12.51 -1.91 14.21
CA ALA A 248 12.48 -3.31 14.66
C ALA A 248 11.85 -4.23 13.61
N ARG A 249 10.83 -3.74 12.89
CA ARG A 249 10.14 -4.50 11.84
C ARG A 249 10.95 -4.67 10.58
N ILE A 250 11.77 -3.69 10.22
CA ILE A 250 12.71 -3.77 9.10
C ILE A 250 13.61 -5.01 9.21
N GLY A 251 13.97 -5.40 10.43
CA GLY A 251 14.75 -6.59 10.72
C GLY A 251 13.95 -7.91 10.72
N GLN A 252 12.65 -7.91 10.36
CA GLN A 252 11.72 -9.04 10.37
C GLN A 252 10.81 -9.07 9.13
N GLY A 253 10.88 -10.13 8.32
CA GLY A 253 10.01 -10.31 7.15
C GLY A 253 10.68 -11.03 5.97
N PRO A 254 10.05 -11.08 4.78
CA PRO A 254 10.56 -11.87 3.65
C PRO A 254 11.97 -11.50 3.19
N TRP A 255 12.40 -10.25 3.41
CA TRP A 255 13.80 -9.83 3.17
C TRP A 255 14.75 -10.47 4.17
N ARG A 256 14.41 -10.47 5.48
CA ARG A 256 15.16 -11.20 6.52
C ARG A 256 15.29 -12.68 6.16
N ASP A 257 14.20 -13.32 5.74
CA ASP A 257 14.24 -14.76 5.43
C ASP A 257 15.15 -15.06 4.22
N LYS A 258 15.13 -14.20 3.20
CA LYS A 258 16.04 -14.31 2.06
C LYS A 258 17.49 -14.07 2.46
N LEU A 259 17.72 -13.11 3.35
CA LEU A 259 19.04 -12.81 3.89
C LEU A 259 19.58 -13.99 4.71
N LEU A 260 18.78 -14.55 5.63
CA LEU A 260 19.18 -15.72 6.41
C LEU A 260 19.44 -16.95 5.52
N ARG A 261 18.63 -17.16 4.48
CA ARG A 261 18.89 -18.21 3.48
C ARG A 261 20.17 -17.99 2.67
N LEU A 262 20.58 -16.73 2.43
CA LEU A 262 21.81 -16.43 1.70
C LEU A 262 23.06 -16.72 2.53
N TRP A 263 23.00 -16.44 3.83
CA TRP A 263 24.15 -16.43 4.73
C TRP A 263 24.26 -17.67 5.63
N HIS A 264 23.17 -18.42 5.83
CA HIS A 264 23.10 -19.61 6.67
C HIS A 264 23.62 -19.39 8.11
N GLY A 265 23.49 -18.19 8.64
CA GLY A 265 23.97 -17.80 9.97
C GLY A 265 24.57 -16.39 10.00
N CYS A 266 25.23 -16.03 11.10
CA CYS A 266 25.86 -14.72 11.27
C CYS A 266 26.89 -14.43 10.16
N ALA A 267 26.91 -13.23 9.59
CA ALA A 267 27.80 -12.87 8.50
C ALA A 267 29.28 -12.88 8.90
N VAL A 268 29.57 -12.79 10.20
CA VAL A 268 30.92 -12.60 10.74
C VAL A 268 31.31 -13.74 11.69
N MET A 269 30.42 -14.11 12.61
CA MET A 269 30.68 -15.12 13.63
C MET A 269 30.16 -16.50 13.19
N ASP A 270 30.72 -17.57 13.75
CA ASP A 270 30.37 -18.94 13.37
C ASP A 270 29.21 -19.49 14.22
N PHE A 271 28.02 -18.91 14.05
CA PHE A 271 26.78 -19.45 14.63
C PHE A 271 25.57 -19.17 13.72
N SER A 272 24.54 -20.00 13.83
CA SER A 272 23.36 -19.98 12.96
C SER A 272 22.02 -19.86 13.68
N GLU A 273 22.00 -19.73 15.01
CA GLU A 273 20.76 -19.53 15.78
C GLU A 273 20.03 -18.26 15.33
N GLU A 274 18.99 -18.43 14.52
CA GLU A 274 18.30 -17.33 13.84
C GLU A 274 17.64 -16.37 14.82
N ALA A 275 17.20 -16.85 15.99
CA ALA A 275 16.61 -16.03 17.04
C ALA A 275 17.57 -14.96 17.58
N LEU A 276 18.89 -15.17 17.45
CA LEU A 276 19.93 -14.24 17.90
C LEU A 276 20.41 -13.29 16.79
N LEU A 277 19.99 -13.52 15.54
CA LEU A 277 20.46 -12.73 14.40
C LEU A 277 19.59 -11.50 14.17
N THR A 278 20.22 -10.35 13.91
CA THR A 278 19.56 -9.15 13.42
C THR A 278 19.87 -8.98 11.94
N ALA A 279 18.85 -8.84 11.10
CA ALA A 279 19.06 -8.50 9.69
C ALA A 279 19.30 -6.99 9.59
N SER A 280 20.58 -6.62 9.43
CA SER A 280 21.05 -5.24 9.39
C SER A 280 21.22 -4.79 7.95
N HIS A 281 20.68 -3.63 7.58
CA HIS A 281 20.94 -3.03 6.26
C HIS A 281 22.33 -2.38 6.22
N ILE A 282 23.06 -2.55 5.12
CA ILE A 282 24.37 -1.92 4.92
C ILE A 282 24.21 -0.43 4.66
N LYS A 283 23.44 -0.06 3.63
CA LYS A 283 22.97 1.30 3.43
C LYS A 283 21.72 1.48 4.29
N PRO A 284 21.70 2.42 5.25
CA PRO A 284 20.58 2.58 6.17
C PRO A 284 19.27 2.72 5.41
N TRP A 285 18.25 2.02 5.89
CA TRP A 285 16.95 1.97 5.22
C TRP A 285 16.43 3.40 4.94
N ALA A 286 16.44 4.34 5.89
CA ALA A 286 16.01 5.73 5.62
C ALA A 286 16.68 6.45 4.40
N LYS A 287 17.79 5.93 3.86
CA LYS A 287 18.51 6.45 2.69
C LYS A 287 18.38 5.60 1.43
N CYS A 288 17.67 4.46 1.48
CA CYS A 288 17.46 3.56 0.35
C CYS A 288 16.21 3.93 -0.47
N ASN A 289 16.31 3.72 -1.79
CA ASN A 289 15.14 3.60 -2.67
C ASN A 289 14.46 2.23 -2.51
N ASP A 290 13.31 2.02 -3.16
CA ASP A 290 12.52 0.80 -3.01
C ASP A 290 13.24 -0.48 -3.45
N GLN A 291 14.09 -0.40 -4.48
CA GLN A 291 14.87 -1.55 -4.92
C GLN A 291 15.98 -1.91 -3.91
N GLU A 292 16.68 -0.90 -3.39
CA GLU A 292 17.76 -1.06 -2.41
C GLU A 292 17.26 -1.59 -1.05
N ARG A 293 15.98 -1.34 -0.71
CA ARG A 293 15.32 -1.85 0.50
C ARG A 293 15.20 -3.37 0.51
N LEU A 294 14.90 -3.92 -0.65
CA LEU A 294 14.58 -5.33 -0.86
C LEU A 294 15.77 -6.12 -1.40
N ASP A 295 16.87 -5.45 -1.71
CA ASP A 295 18.11 -6.07 -2.15
C ASP A 295 18.76 -6.84 -0.99
N VAL A 296 18.96 -8.14 -1.17
CA VAL A 296 19.58 -9.00 -0.16
C VAL A 296 21.06 -8.68 0.00
N ALA A 297 21.72 -8.17 -1.05
CA ALA A 297 23.11 -7.72 -0.99
C ALA A 297 23.28 -6.41 -0.19
N ASN A 298 22.18 -5.73 0.15
CA ASN A 298 22.18 -4.59 1.06
C ASN A 298 21.99 -5.01 2.53
N GLY A 299 22.43 -6.19 2.94
CA GLY A 299 22.29 -6.60 4.33
C GLY A 299 23.26 -7.65 4.82
N PHE A 300 23.39 -7.71 6.15
CA PHE A 300 24.10 -8.74 6.89
C PHE A 300 23.27 -9.25 8.06
N PRO A 301 23.16 -10.57 8.27
CA PRO A 301 22.70 -11.11 9.54
C PRO A 301 23.83 -10.97 10.57
N LEU A 302 23.65 -10.15 11.59
CA LEU A 302 24.67 -9.88 12.60
C LEU A 302 24.22 -10.33 13.99
N SER A 303 25.18 -10.65 14.86
CA SER A 303 24.90 -10.79 16.29
C SER A 303 24.43 -9.45 16.88
N PRO A 304 23.74 -9.43 18.03
CA PRO A 304 23.21 -8.18 18.59
C PRO A 304 24.29 -7.12 18.83
N ALA A 305 25.46 -7.54 19.31
CA ALA A 305 26.61 -6.64 19.54
C ALA A 305 27.18 -6.07 18.24
N LEU A 306 27.37 -6.92 17.23
CA LEU A 306 27.85 -6.49 15.90
C LEU A 306 26.85 -5.55 15.23
N ASN A 307 25.56 -5.87 15.27
CA ASN A 307 24.50 -5.01 14.73
C ASN A 307 24.53 -3.62 15.38
N ALA A 308 24.53 -3.58 16.72
CA ALA A 308 24.52 -2.32 17.45
C ALA A 308 25.75 -1.45 17.15
N CYS A 309 26.92 -2.05 16.96
CA CYS A 309 28.13 -1.34 16.60
C CYS A 309 28.11 -0.87 15.14
N PHE A 310 27.62 -1.71 14.23
CA PHE A 310 27.54 -1.40 12.80
C PHE A 310 26.54 -0.27 12.53
N ASP A 311 25.31 -0.36 13.05
CA ASP A 311 24.26 0.65 12.90
C ASP A 311 24.68 2.03 13.44
N LYS A 312 25.49 2.06 14.50
CA LYS A 312 26.02 3.30 15.11
C LYS A 312 27.25 3.84 14.41
N GLY A 313 27.78 3.14 13.41
CA GLY A 313 29.02 3.49 12.70
C GLY A 313 30.29 3.27 13.52
N LEU A 314 30.23 2.47 14.59
CA LEU A 314 31.39 2.11 15.42
C LEU A 314 32.24 1.02 14.77
N ILE A 315 31.65 0.23 13.87
CA ILE A 315 32.38 -0.69 12.99
C ILE A 315 31.91 -0.55 11.54
N SER A 316 32.73 -1.01 10.60
CA SER A 316 32.35 -1.23 9.19
C SER A 316 33.21 -2.36 8.60
N PHE A 317 33.21 -2.55 7.28
CA PHE A 317 34.03 -3.57 6.61
C PHE A 317 34.70 -3.03 5.34
N THR A 318 35.92 -3.51 5.03
CA THR A 318 36.61 -3.23 3.77
C THR A 318 35.95 -3.98 2.60
N ASP A 319 36.40 -3.70 1.37
CA ASP A 319 35.93 -4.41 0.17
C ASP A 319 36.44 -5.87 0.10
N GLU A 320 37.41 -6.23 0.95
CA GLU A 320 37.84 -7.61 1.21
C GLU A 320 37.14 -8.23 2.43
N GLY A 321 36.18 -7.51 3.03
CA GLY A 321 35.39 -7.97 4.16
C GLY A 321 36.09 -7.92 5.51
N ARG A 322 37.28 -7.30 5.63
CA ARG A 322 37.95 -7.11 6.94
C ARG A 322 37.22 -6.09 7.78
N ILE A 323 37.07 -6.34 9.07
CA ILE A 323 36.43 -5.38 9.97
C ILE A 323 37.26 -4.08 10.08
N LEU A 324 36.56 -2.97 10.08
CA LEU A 324 37.07 -1.64 10.40
C LEU A 324 36.49 -1.25 11.75
N ILE A 325 37.33 -0.89 12.71
CA ILE A 325 36.91 -0.47 14.05
C ILE A 325 37.11 1.04 14.14
N SER A 326 36.06 1.76 14.54
CA SER A 326 36.13 3.21 14.74
C SER A 326 37.05 3.53 15.92
N PRO A 327 37.92 4.55 15.81
CA PRO A 327 38.70 5.06 16.94
C PRO A 327 37.85 5.60 18.10
N SER A 328 36.55 5.82 17.88
CA SER A 328 35.60 6.22 18.93
C SER A 328 35.16 5.06 19.84
N LEU A 329 35.54 3.82 19.53
CA LEU A 329 35.24 2.64 20.34
C LEU A 329 36.47 2.28 21.19
N LEU A 330 36.34 2.35 22.52
CA LEU A 330 37.45 2.09 23.44
C LEU A 330 37.95 0.64 23.30
N VAL A 331 39.28 0.47 23.27
CA VAL A 331 39.93 -0.84 23.08
C VAL A 331 39.53 -1.85 24.17
N SER A 332 39.31 -1.39 25.41
CA SER A 332 38.82 -2.23 26.50
C SER A 332 37.44 -2.82 26.19
N ASP A 333 36.54 -2.03 25.63
CA ASP A 333 35.16 -2.43 25.34
C ASP A 333 35.10 -3.41 24.18
N VAL A 334 35.95 -3.21 23.16
CA VAL A 334 36.07 -4.06 21.96
C VAL A 334 36.27 -5.53 22.34
N SER A 335 37.22 -5.82 23.23
CA SER A 335 37.50 -7.18 23.68
C SER A 335 36.35 -7.80 24.49
N ILE A 336 35.66 -7.01 25.32
CA ILE A 336 34.58 -7.47 26.19
C ILE A 336 33.33 -7.83 25.37
N ILE A 337 33.05 -7.08 24.31
CA ILE A 337 31.88 -7.31 23.44
C ILE A 337 32.16 -8.31 22.31
N GLY A 338 33.33 -8.96 22.30
CA GLY A 338 33.69 -9.99 21.33
C GLY A 338 33.99 -9.47 19.93
N ILE A 339 34.41 -8.21 19.80
CA ILE A 339 34.87 -7.62 18.54
C ILE A 339 36.41 -7.59 18.56
N HIS A 340 37.07 -7.94 17.46
CA HIS A 340 38.53 -7.85 17.35
C HIS A 340 38.95 -7.71 15.87
N SER A 341 40.19 -7.28 15.63
CA SER A 341 40.71 -6.97 14.28
C SER A 341 40.66 -8.15 13.30
N GLU A 342 40.70 -9.39 13.81
CA GLU A 342 40.65 -10.58 12.97
C GLU A 342 39.25 -10.94 12.45
N LEU A 343 38.19 -10.25 12.89
CA LEU A 343 36.85 -10.51 12.38
C LEU A 343 36.72 -10.10 10.91
N ARG A 344 36.06 -10.96 10.12
CA ARG A 344 35.84 -10.73 8.70
C ARG A 344 34.46 -11.24 8.29
N LEU A 345 33.89 -10.65 7.25
CA LEU A 345 32.71 -11.20 6.58
C LEU A 345 33.07 -12.56 5.96
N ARG A 346 32.25 -13.59 6.20
CA ARG A 346 32.41 -14.92 5.62
C ARG A 346 32.21 -14.94 4.10
N ARG A 347 31.53 -13.92 3.56
CA ARG A 347 31.23 -13.74 2.15
C ARG A 347 31.21 -12.26 1.80
N ILE A 348 31.68 -11.91 0.60
CA ILE A 348 31.52 -10.57 0.02
C ILE A 348 31.43 -10.69 -1.50
N ASP A 349 30.56 -9.90 -2.13
CA ASP A 349 30.47 -9.76 -3.59
C ASP A 349 30.40 -8.29 -3.99
N ASP A 350 30.41 -8.02 -5.30
CA ASP A 350 30.46 -6.65 -5.83
C ASP A 350 29.22 -5.82 -5.50
N HIS A 351 28.07 -6.46 -5.26
CA HIS A 351 26.85 -5.75 -4.85
C HIS A 351 26.98 -5.25 -3.41
N HIS A 352 27.53 -6.07 -2.50
CA HIS A 352 27.81 -5.64 -1.12
C HIS A 352 28.79 -4.45 -1.08
N LYS A 353 29.83 -4.46 -1.94
CA LYS A 353 30.85 -3.39 -1.99
C LYS A 353 30.24 -2.02 -2.26
N LYS A 354 29.24 -1.93 -3.13
CA LYS A 354 28.52 -0.68 -3.43
C LYS A 354 27.86 -0.10 -2.17
N TYR A 355 27.20 -0.93 -1.38
CA TYR A 355 26.55 -0.48 -0.14
C TYR A 355 27.57 -0.21 0.97
N LEU A 356 28.63 -1.03 1.08
CA LEU A 356 29.71 -0.82 2.03
C LEU A 356 30.47 0.49 1.76
N ALA A 357 30.66 0.88 0.50
CA ALA A 357 31.22 2.17 0.14
C ALA A 357 30.36 3.33 0.68
N TYR A 358 29.03 3.22 0.59
CA TYR A 358 28.12 4.19 1.21
C TYR A 358 28.27 4.19 2.74
N HIS A 359 28.21 3.02 3.38
CA HIS A 359 28.31 2.91 4.83
C HIS A 359 29.63 3.51 5.36
N ARG A 360 30.77 3.18 4.73
CA ARG A 360 32.09 3.73 5.12
C ARG A 360 32.19 5.25 4.99
N LYS A 361 31.44 5.84 4.07
CA LYS A 361 31.46 7.28 3.79
C LYS A 361 30.47 8.06 4.65
N GLU A 362 29.27 7.55 4.83
CA GLU A 362 28.13 8.32 5.37
C GLU A 362 27.69 7.85 6.79
N VAL A 363 28.12 6.67 7.23
CA VAL A 363 27.71 6.07 8.52
C VAL A 363 28.90 5.83 9.44
N PHE A 364 29.99 5.25 8.92
CA PHE A 364 31.17 4.90 9.71
C PHE A 364 31.84 6.14 10.30
N ARG A 365 32.06 6.11 11.63
CA ARG A 365 32.70 7.20 12.36
C ARG A 365 34.22 7.10 12.20
N GLN A 366 34.75 7.78 11.21
CA GLN A 366 36.20 7.97 11.07
C GLN A 366 36.69 8.95 12.14
N ALA A 367 37.97 8.85 12.53
CA ALA A 367 38.58 9.90 13.33
C ALA A 367 38.66 11.18 12.49
N ASN A 368 37.82 12.16 12.78
CA ASN A 368 37.95 13.51 12.22
C ASN A 368 37.94 14.54 13.34
N ASN A 369 39.04 15.29 13.40
CA ASN A 369 39.18 16.67 13.85
C ASN A 369 38.48 17.06 15.16
N PHE A 370 39.11 16.72 16.30
CA PHE A 370 39.19 17.67 17.40
C PHE A 370 40.17 18.79 17.00
N GLY A 371 39.71 19.68 16.12
CA GLY A 371 40.36 20.95 15.82
C GLY A 371 39.57 22.06 16.50
N ALA A 372 40.13 22.56 17.62
CA ALA A 372 39.90 23.88 18.23
C ALA A 372 38.49 24.50 18.08
N ALA A 373 37.68 24.31 19.12
CA ALA A 373 36.81 25.37 19.63
C ALA A 373 37.07 25.45 21.13
N ASP A 374 38.12 26.18 21.48
CA ASP A 374 38.16 27.20 22.54
C ASP A 374 39.45 28.03 22.39
#